data_AF-A0A845B0P7-F1
#
_entry.id   AF-A0A845B0P7-F1
#
_cell.length_a   1.000
_cell.length_b   1.000
_cell.length_c   1.000
_cell.angle_alpha   90.00
_cell.angle_beta   90.00
_cell.angle_gamma   90.00
#
_symmetry.space_group_name_H-M   'P 1'
#
loop_
_entity.id
_entity.type
_entity.pdbx_description
1 polymer ?
#
loop_
_entity_poly.entity_id
_entity_poly.type
_entity_poly.pdbx_seq_one_letter_code
_entity_poly.pdbx_strand_id
1 'polypeptide(L)'
;MAAIPQINIIAPKRVPFDDTIPVTVLDYTGATPLMEIRAEPGDQGGALVSLGASSSGSEGIAITYEAGYLDPDTGDVVGASIVRIIINETTLEGLAYGADPSQSVTLYYDLHLAPSGGKKFILCAGAFIIMPGVTL
;
A
#
# COMPACT_ATOMS: atom_id res chain seq x y z
N MET A 1 18.86 -10.36 -9.59
CA MET A 1 17.46 -10.02 -9.26
C MET A 1 17.34 -8.52 -9.34
N ALA A 2 16.30 -7.98 -9.95
CA ALA A 2 16.02 -6.55 -9.84
C ALA A 2 15.80 -6.21 -8.36
N ALA A 3 16.26 -5.03 -7.92
CA ALA A 3 16.02 -4.56 -6.57
C ALA A 3 14.51 -4.38 -6.35
N ILE A 4 14.03 -4.67 -5.13
CA ILE A 4 12.63 -4.44 -4.77
C ILE A 4 12.36 -2.93 -4.80
N PRO A 5 11.34 -2.45 -5.53
CA PRO A 5 10.97 -1.04 -5.54
C PRO A 5 10.75 -0.49 -4.12
N GLN A 6 11.38 0.64 -3.83
CA GLN A 6 11.22 1.36 -2.56
C GLN A 6 10.24 2.52 -2.76
N ILE A 7 9.04 2.39 -2.20
CA ILE A 7 7.96 3.38 -2.33
C ILE A 7 7.59 3.85 -0.92
N ASN A 8 7.66 5.16 -0.68
CA ASN A 8 7.19 5.73 0.57
C ASN A 8 5.73 6.14 0.41
N ILE A 9 4.90 5.68 1.35
CA ILE A 9 3.49 6.06 1.43
C ILE A 9 3.34 7.13 2.52
N ILE A 10 2.62 8.19 2.21
CA ILE A 10 2.31 9.26 3.16
C ILE A 10 0.81 9.30 3.38
N ALA A 11 0.37 8.96 4.59
CA ALA A 11 -1.04 8.90 4.94
C ALA A 11 -1.41 10.01 5.94
N PRO A 12 -2.42 10.84 5.65
CA PRO A 12 -3.00 11.71 6.67
C PRO A 12 -3.76 10.88 7.70
N LYS A 13 -3.63 11.20 8.99
CA LYS A 13 -4.33 10.46 10.06
C LYS A 13 -5.86 10.59 10.04
N ARG A 14 -6.34 11.81 9.74
CA ARG A 14 -7.71 12.28 10.04
C ARG A 14 -8.70 12.07 8.91
N VAL A 15 -8.32 11.32 7.89
CA VAL A 15 -9.19 10.95 6.79
C VAL A 15 -8.83 9.54 6.33
N PRO A 16 -9.75 8.81 5.68
CA PRO A 16 -9.41 7.55 5.05
C PRO A 16 -8.24 7.73 4.08
N PHE A 17 -7.30 6.79 4.12
CA PHE A 17 -6.25 6.71 3.12
C PHE A 17 -6.74 5.89 1.94
N ASP A 18 -6.57 6.42 0.74
CA ASP A 18 -7.01 5.80 -0.50
C ASP A 18 -6.04 6.23 -1.61
N ASP A 19 -5.14 5.32 -1.99
CA ASP A 19 -4.10 5.59 -2.98
C ASP A 19 -3.87 4.37 -3.89
N THR A 20 -3.24 4.60 -5.04
CA THR A 20 -3.05 3.59 -6.08
C THR A 20 -1.59 3.49 -6.51
N ILE A 21 -1.10 2.26 -6.64
CA ILE A 21 0.19 1.95 -7.23
C ILE A 21 -0.07 1.30 -8.60
N PRO A 22 0.25 1.98 -9.72
CA PRO A 22 0.16 1.38 -11.04
C PRO A 22 1.34 0.43 -11.27
N VAL A 23 1.04 -0.77 -11.79
CA VAL A 23 2.03 -1.75 -12.23
C VAL A 23 1.80 -2.03 -13.71
N THR A 24 2.63 -1.43 -14.55
CA THR A 24 2.46 -1.48 -16.01
C THR A 24 2.73 -2.87 -16.58
N VAL A 25 2.18 -3.13 -17.77
CA VAL A 25 2.39 -4.32 -18.62
C VAL A 25 1.80 -5.63 -18.09
N LEU A 26 1.69 -5.81 -16.77
CA LEU A 26 1.26 -7.06 -16.15
C LEU A 26 -0.17 -6.95 -15.60
N ASP A 27 -0.96 -8.00 -15.83
CA ASP A 27 -2.28 -8.20 -15.23
C ASP A 27 -2.16 -9.09 -13.99
N TYR A 28 -2.46 -8.50 -12.83
CA TYR A 28 -2.49 -9.15 -11.52
C TYR A 28 -3.91 -9.30 -10.98
N THR A 29 -4.93 -9.17 -11.81
CA THR A 29 -6.31 -9.47 -11.40
C THR A 29 -6.40 -10.90 -10.88
N GLY A 30 -7.07 -11.08 -9.74
CA GLY A 30 -7.15 -12.37 -9.04
C GLY A 30 -5.89 -12.79 -8.26
N ALA A 31 -4.83 -11.98 -8.23
CA ALA A 31 -3.74 -12.18 -7.27
C ALA A 31 -4.23 -11.98 -5.84
N THR A 32 -3.60 -12.67 -4.89
CA THR A 32 -3.84 -12.46 -3.45
C THR A 32 -2.84 -11.43 -2.91
N PRO A 33 -3.27 -10.20 -2.60
CA PRO A 33 -2.43 -9.21 -1.94
C PRO A 33 -2.34 -9.45 -0.44
N LEU A 34 -1.20 -9.05 0.14
CA LEU A 34 -1.01 -8.90 1.57
C LEU A 34 -0.06 -7.73 1.82
N MET A 35 -0.49 -6.75 2.60
CA MET A 35 0.37 -5.68 3.11
C MET A 35 0.35 -5.69 4.63
N GLU A 36 1.52 -5.66 5.24
CA GLU A 36 1.67 -5.53 6.67
C GLU A 36 2.42 -4.27 7.00
N ILE A 37 1.91 -3.50 7.97
CA ILE A 37 2.56 -2.30 8.50
C ILE A 37 3.07 -2.60 9.90
N ARG A 38 4.34 -2.31 10.15
CA ARG A 38 5.07 -2.63 11.39
C ARG A 38 5.85 -1.42 11.90
N ALA A 39 6.21 -1.45 13.18
CA ALA A 39 6.93 -0.36 13.83
C ALA A 39 8.38 -0.25 13.31
N GLU A 40 9.05 -1.38 13.11
CA GLU A 40 10.46 -1.44 12.72
C GLU A 40 10.67 -2.36 11.50
N PRO A 41 11.71 -2.10 10.68
CA PRO A 41 12.06 -2.98 9.57
C PRO A 41 12.47 -4.37 10.08
N GLY A 42 11.89 -5.42 9.51
CA GLY A 42 12.22 -6.80 9.89
C GLY A 42 11.68 -7.23 11.26
N ASP A 43 10.82 -6.43 11.89
CA ASP A 43 10.09 -6.83 13.10
C ASP A 43 9.31 -8.13 12.83
N GLN A 44 9.39 -9.07 13.77
CA GLN A 44 8.73 -10.38 13.71
C GLN A 44 7.48 -10.45 14.58
N GLY A 45 7.13 -9.37 15.30
CA GLY A 45 5.92 -9.26 16.11
C GLY A 45 4.61 -9.30 15.29
N GLY A 46 3.48 -9.00 15.93
CA GLY A 46 2.24 -8.80 15.20
C GLY A 46 2.29 -7.52 14.36
N ALA A 47 1.74 -7.56 13.15
CA ALA A 47 1.58 -6.34 12.35
C ALA A 47 0.63 -5.36 13.05
N LEU A 48 0.93 -4.07 12.99
CA LEU A 48 0.06 -3.01 13.51
C LEU A 48 -1.18 -2.86 12.63
N VAL A 49 -1.00 -3.03 11.32
CA VAL A 49 -2.08 -3.12 10.32
C VAL A 49 -1.76 -4.28 9.40
N SER A 50 -2.76 -5.10 9.09
CA SER A 50 -2.66 -6.16 8.09
C SER A 50 -3.81 -6.01 7.10
N LEU A 51 -3.49 -5.78 5.83
CA LEU A 51 -4.44 -5.57 4.76
C LEU A 51 -4.39 -6.76 3.79
N GLY A 52 -5.53 -7.40 3.60
CA GLY A 52 -5.71 -8.46 2.61
C GLY A 52 -6.48 -7.99 1.38
N ALA A 53 -6.88 -8.94 0.54
CA ALA A 53 -7.77 -8.70 -0.58
C ALA A 53 -9.11 -8.11 -0.10
N SER A 54 -9.59 -7.06 -0.78
CA SER A 54 -10.86 -6.42 -0.48
C SER A 54 -11.57 -5.95 -1.75
N SER A 55 -12.86 -5.70 -1.65
CA SER A 55 -13.64 -5.06 -2.72
C SER A 55 -13.30 -3.57 -2.81
N SER A 56 -13.45 -2.99 -4.01
CA SER A 56 -13.28 -1.56 -4.20
C SER A 56 -14.21 -0.75 -3.28
N GLY A 57 -13.62 0.04 -2.39
CA GLY A 57 -14.35 0.90 -1.44
C GLY A 57 -14.45 0.34 -0.01
N SER A 58 -13.80 -0.77 0.31
CA SER A 58 -13.63 -1.25 1.69
C SER A 58 -12.15 -1.29 2.05
N GLU A 59 -11.83 -1.17 3.34
CA GLU A 59 -10.46 -1.32 3.83
C GLU A 59 -9.83 -2.63 3.33
N GLY A 60 -8.58 -2.53 2.90
CA GLY A 60 -7.81 -3.60 2.28
C GLY A 60 -7.23 -3.18 0.94
N ILE A 61 -6.94 -4.17 0.11
CA ILE A 61 -6.26 -3.99 -1.18
C ILE A 61 -7.16 -4.50 -2.29
N ALA A 62 -7.49 -3.62 -3.23
CA ALA A 62 -8.22 -3.96 -4.44
C ALA A 62 -7.28 -3.89 -5.65
N ILE A 63 -7.35 -4.90 -6.54
CA ILE A 63 -6.55 -4.95 -7.75
C ILE A 63 -7.48 -4.99 -8.96
N THR A 64 -7.34 -4.03 -9.85
CA THR A 64 -8.06 -3.97 -11.13
C THR A 64 -7.07 -3.86 -12.28
N TYR A 65 -7.41 -4.36 -13.46
CA TYR A 65 -6.59 -4.18 -14.65
C TYR A 65 -7.23 -3.14 -15.59
N GLU A 66 -6.43 -2.17 -16.02
CA GLU A 66 -6.82 -1.15 -16.96
C GLU A 66 -6.00 -1.32 -18.24
N ALA A 67 -6.59 -1.97 -19.25
CA ALA A 67 -5.92 -2.23 -20.52
C ALA A 67 -5.56 -0.95 -21.31
N GLY A 68 -6.27 0.15 -21.05
CA GLY A 68 -6.05 1.45 -21.70
C GLY A 68 -5.02 2.35 -21.02
N TYR A 69 -4.36 1.87 -19.95
CA TYR A 69 -3.41 2.68 -19.19
C TYR A 69 -2.25 3.15 -20.09
N LEU A 70 -2.00 4.45 -20.08
CA LEU A 70 -0.92 5.10 -20.82
C LEU A 70 0.34 5.14 -19.97
N ASP A 71 1.46 4.76 -20.56
CA ASP A 71 2.77 4.95 -19.95
C ASP A 71 3.06 6.46 -19.82
N PRO A 72 3.41 6.96 -18.62
CA PRO A 72 3.55 8.40 -18.38
C PRO A 72 4.78 9.02 -19.07
N ASP A 73 5.78 8.22 -19.43
CA ASP A 73 7.01 8.70 -20.04
C ASP A 73 6.92 8.72 -21.57
N THR A 74 6.23 7.73 -22.15
CA THR A 74 6.13 7.53 -23.60
C THR A 74 4.78 7.92 -24.19
N GLY A 75 3.71 7.89 -23.40
CA GLY A 75 2.34 8.11 -23.85
C GLY A 75 1.71 6.92 -24.58
N ASP A 76 2.41 5.78 -24.67
CA ASP A 76 1.90 4.57 -25.33
C ASP A 76 0.92 3.80 -24.44
N VAL A 77 -0.03 3.10 -25.06
CA VAL A 77 -0.94 2.19 -24.34
C VAL A 77 -0.17 0.92 -23.95
N VAL A 78 0.08 0.75 -22.66
CA VAL A 78 0.82 -0.40 -22.10
C VAL A 78 -0.05 -1.32 -21.26
N GLY A 79 -1.18 -0.82 -20.77
CA GLY A 79 -2.00 -1.49 -19.76
C GLY A 79 -1.32 -1.51 -18.39
N ALA A 80 -2.12 -1.54 -17.33
CA ALA A 80 -1.59 -1.62 -15.97
C ALA A 80 -2.55 -2.31 -14.99
N SER A 81 -1.97 -3.03 -14.03
CA SER A 81 -2.67 -3.38 -12.80
C SER A 81 -2.65 -2.19 -11.85
N ILE A 82 -3.83 -1.74 -11.44
CA ILE A 82 -4.01 -0.69 -10.44
C ILE A 82 -4.17 -1.37 -9.09
N VAL A 83 -3.16 -1.26 -8.25
CA VAL A 83 -3.20 -1.77 -6.87
C VAL A 83 -3.64 -0.64 -5.96
N ARG A 84 -4.91 -0.66 -5.56
CA ARG A 84 -5.51 0.35 -4.70
C ARG A 84 -5.44 -0.09 -3.24
N ILE A 85 -4.90 0.77 -2.39
CA ILE A 85 -4.73 0.56 -0.95
C ILE A 85 -5.74 1.47 -0.25
N ILE A 86 -6.63 0.87 0.54
CA ILE A 86 -7.64 1.59 1.31
C ILE A 86 -7.43 1.27 2.79
N ILE A 87 -7.27 2.30 3.61
CA ILE A 87 -7.20 2.19 5.07
C ILE A 87 -8.22 3.14 5.68
N ASN A 88 -9.09 2.62 6.54
CA ASN A 88 -10.09 3.43 7.20
C ASN A 88 -9.43 4.44 8.14
N GLU A 89 -10.09 5.59 8.30
CA GLU A 89 -9.69 6.61 9.28
C GLU A 89 -9.53 6.00 10.68
N THR A 90 -10.48 5.18 11.14
CA THR A 90 -10.43 4.54 12.46
C THR A 90 -9.18 3.68 12.67
N THR A 91 -8.69 3.03 11.60
CA THR A 91 -7.48 2.20 11.65
C THR A 91 -6.24 3.09 11.77
N LEU A 92 -6.17 4.18 11.00
CA LEU A 92 -5.09 5.17 11.09
C LEU A 92 -5.09 5.90 12.44
N GLU A 93 -6.26 6.17 13.00
CA GLU A 93 -6.40 6.82 14.30
C GLU A 93 -6.04 5.91 15.47
N GLY A 94 -6.26 4.60 15.33
CA GLY A 94 -5.88 3.59 16.32
C GLY A 94 -4.38 3.33 16.40
N LEU A 95 -3.60 3.77 15.43
CA LEU A 95 -2.14 3.66 15.47
C LEU A 95 -1.57 4.62 16.52
N ALA A 96 -0.77 4.06 17.43
CA ALA A 96 -0.14 4.81 18.50
C ALA A 96 0.80 5.88 17.92
N TYR A 97 0.64 7.11 18.42
CA TYR A 97 1.57 8.18 18.10
C TYR A 97 2.85 7.98 18.89
N GLY A 98 3.95 8.52 18.36
CA GLY A 98 5.12 8.78 19.20
C GLY A 98 4.72 9.63 20.42
N ALA A 99 5.67 9.88 21.33
CA ALA A 99 5.40 10.62 22.56
C ALA A 99 4.75 12.01 22.36
N ASP A 100 4.82 12.58 21.16
CA ASP A 100 4.20 13.84 20.77
C ASP A 100 3.18 13.64 19.61
N PRO A 101 1.89 13.95 19.82
CA PRO A 101 0.85 13.80 18.80
C PRO A 101 0.96 14.80 17.64
N SER A 102 1.84 15.80 17.73
CA SER A 102 2.14 16.74 16.64
C SER A 102 3.23 16.27 15.69
N GLN A 103 3.89 15.14 15.99
CA GLN A 103 4.94 14.58 15.16
C GLN A 103 4.40 13.53 14.19
N SER A 104 5.04 13.44 13.03
CA SER A 104 4.77 12.33 12.11
C SER A 104 5.29 11.02 12.69
N VAL A 105 4.55 9.94 12.45
CA VAL A 105 4.96 8.59 12.83
C VAL A 105 5.50 7.90 11.58
N THR A 106 6.72 7.38 11.66
CA THR A 106 7.30 6.57 10.59
C THR A 106 7.15 5.10 10.96
N LEU A 107 6.40 4.37 10.14
CA LEU A 107 6.27 2.91 10.17
C LEU A 107 6.88 2.33 8.90
N TYR A 108 6.87 1.01 8.78
CA TYR A 108 7.44 0.30 7.63
C TYR A 108 6.47 -0.74 7.11
N TYR A 109 6.48 -0.95 5.80
CA TYR A 109 5.61 -1.93 5.17
C TYR A 109 6.32 -2.73 4.08
N ASP A 110 5.78 -3.91 3.83
CA ASP A 110 5.95 -4.62 2.57
C ASP A 110 4.57 -4.90 1.94
N LEU A 111 4.50 -4.85 0.62
CA LEU A 111 3.33 -5.24 -0.14
C LEU A 111 3.68 -6.46 -0.97
N HIS A 112 3.02 -7.56 -0.68
CA HIS A 112 3.18 -8.82 -1.35
C HIS A 112 2.04 -9.09 -2.32
N LEU A 113 2.36 -9.72 -3.45
CA LEU A 113 1.38 -10.32 -4.34
C LEU A 113 1.66 -11.80 -4.52
N ALA A 114 0.60 -12.61 -4.51
CA ALA A 114 0.62 -14.00 -4.92
C ALA A 114 -0.33 -14.20 -6.11
N PRO A 115 0.20 -14.17 -7.36
CA PRO A 115 -0.61 -14.43 -8.55
C PRO A 115 -1.17 -15.86 -8.54
N SER A 116 -2.33 -16.06 -9.19
CA SER A 116 -2.88 -17.40 -9.37
C SER A 116 -1.91 -18.31 -10.11
N GLY A 117 -1.54 -19.46 -9.51
CA GLY A 117 -0.54 -20.39 -10.07
C GLY A 117 0.90 -19.88 -10.03
N GLY A 118 1.15 -18.68 -9.50
CA GLY A 118 2.46 -18.06 -9.38
C GLY A 118 3.10 -18.23 -7.99
N LYS A 119 4.34 -17.77 -7.85
CA LYS A 119 5.00 -17.65 -6.55
C LYS A 119 4.68 -16.29 -5.94
N LYS A 120 4.53 -16.27 -4.61
CA LYS A 120 4.48 -15.02 -3.83
C LYS A 120 5.79 -14.24 -4.03
N PHE A 121 5.69 -12.93 -4.20
CA PHE A 121 6.82 -12.01 -4.25
C PHE A 121 6.49 -10.68 -3.57
N ILE A 122 7.51 -9.89 -3.26
CA ILE A 122 7.35 -8.52 -2.76
C ILE A 122 7.22 -7.59 -3.97
N LEU A 123 6.06 -6.96 -4.11
CA LEU A 123 5.81 -5.98 -5.17
C LEU A 123 6.58 -4.69 -4.90
N CYS A 124 6.45 -4.15 -3.68
CA CYS A 124 7.18 -2.99 -3.21
C CYS A 124 7.29 -3.01 -1.68
N ALA A 125 8.17 -2.19 -1.13
CA ALA A 125 8.31 -1.97 0.30
C ALA A 125 8.72 -0.52 0.55
N GLY A 126 8.63 -0.06 1.79
CA GLY A 126 9.15 1.26 2.16
C GLY A 126 8.60 1.78 3.47
N ALA A 127 8.72 3.08 3.67
CA ALA A 127 8.16 3.76 4.84
C ALA A 127 6.65 4.02 4.65
N PHE A 128 5.88 3.81 5.71
CA PHE A 128 4.50 4.26 5.83
C PHE A 128 4.47 5.41 6.85
N ILE A 129 4.38 6.64 6.35
CA ILE A 129 4.52 7.86 7.15
C ILE A 129 3.13 8.41 7.44
N ILE A 130 2.77 8.45 8.72
CA ILE A 130 1.49 9.00 9.17
C ILE A 130 1.69 10.45 9.56
N MET A 131 1.01 11.35 8.86
CA MET A 131 1.00 12.76 9.17
C MET A 131 -0.11 13.07 10.18
N PRO A 132 0.20 13.80 11.27
CA PRO A 132 -0.76 14.12 12.33
C PRO A 132 -1.90 15.04 11.88
N GLY A 133 -1.70 15.76 10.77
CA GLY A 133 -2.56 16.85 10.32
C GLY A 133 -2.10 18.20 10.90
N VAL A 134 -2.72 19.29 10.42
CA VAL A 134 -2.44 20.66 10.87
C VAL A 134 -3.45 21.12 11.94
N THR A 135 -4.60 20.47 12.01
CA THR A 135 -5.70 20.76 12.93
C THR A 135 -6.18 19.49 13.63
N LEU A 136 -6.71 19.65 14.85
CA LEU A 136 -7.38 18.59 15.60
C LEU A 136 -8.86 18.53 15.26
#